data_AF-A0A433WWZ6-F1
#
_entry.id   AF-A0A433WWZ6-F1
#
_cell.length_a   1.000
_cell.length_b   1.000
_cell.length_c   1.000
_cell.angle_alpha   90.00
_cell.angle_beta   90.00
_cell.angle_gamma   90.00
#
_symmetry.space_group_name_H-M   'P 1'
#
loop_
_entity.id
_entity.type
_entity.pdbx_description
1 polymer ?
#
loop_
_entity_poly.entity_id
_entity_poly.type
_entity_poly.pdbx_seq_one_letter_code
_entity_poly.pdbx_strand_id
1 'polypeptide(L)'
;MKTWLYREASFRSKIGAVMLSFEFLLIATALAESIAFFDGGLTRLSFSISLALTAATCLAVLAGWQTLNSAIATPVEAVRAFGEALLRDETRARTRFSENRDDSGSLVDILDRLHAKFRSQADLSSKKNHLDGEIEQLKSAAIQKQNAVDTATSSLTAALKTVASGDLEHRISQDAAPGEFAPVREAFNEACQHWKHVLQTMAKSSEFITTGAAEISTASDDLARRTERQAENLGQAAASVRTISTGIKMTADVCSESSLETKKTLEKVKLATEIMADANIAMDGIQKSSAAISEIISVIDGITFQTNVLALNAGVEAARAGDAGRGFAVVAQEVRSLAEKSAKSANEIKRLISVSAEQVDRGVTLVQRTSEYLGDFSESVSNIAQRIDELTTTTRDQATRLAEVTTSINEMDQVTQQNAAMVEEATAASHSLTAETRTLSQTLGRFHVGLASPPQALAPRAPTPKPPVSKPAVVTVPSPPPTTAKRPIAVASSSPPKPPIKTPPKPALQVTSSDQGWEDF
;
A
#
# COMPACT_ATOMS: atom_id res chain seq x y z
N MET A 1 -123.59 42.97 13.30
CA MET A 1 -123.39 44.22 12.53
C MET A 1 -122.50 45.23 13.27
N LYS A 2 -122.77 45.59 14.54
CA LYS A 2 -121.94 46.56 15.30
C LYS A 2 -120.45 46.20 15.42
N THR A 3 -120.11 44.92 15.62
CA THR A 3 -118.70 44.46 15.71
C THR A 3 -117.96 44.54 14.38
N TRP A 4 -118.59 44.08 13.29
CA TRP A 4 -118.06 44.20 11.93
C TRP A 4 -117.84 45.66 11.53
N LEU A 5 -118.83 46.53 11.80
CA LEU A 5 -118.74 47.96 11.46
C LEU A 5 -117.62 48.68 12.23
N TYR A 6 -117.27 48.24 13.44
CA TYR A 6 -116.23 48.92 14.23
C TYR A 6 -114.83 48.41 13.93
N ARG A 7 -114.63 47.09 13.79
CA ARG A 7 -113.29 46.48 13.70
C ARG A 7 -112.79 46.17 12.29
N GLU A 8 -113.67 45.80 11.36
CA GLU A 8 -113.26 45.15 10.11
C GLU A 8 -113.69 45.91 8.85
N ALA A 9 -114.79 46.67 8.92
CA ALA A 9 -115.29 47.40 7.76
C ALA A 9 -114.33 48.50 7.29
N SER A 10 -114.12 48.61 5.97
CA SER A 10 -113.38 49.73 5.40
C SER A 10 -114.08 51.05 5.71
N PHE A 11 -113.32 52.14 5.74
CA PHE A 11 -113.85 53.46 6.06
C PHE A 11 -115.06 53.83 5.17
N ARG A 12 -114.98 53.48 3.88
CA ARG A 12 -116.06 53.61 2.90
C ARG A 12 -117.31 52.80 3.25
N SER A 13 -117.15 51.55 3.69
CA SER A 13 -118.27 50.71 4.12
C SER A 13 -118.94 51.22 5.39
N LYS A 14 -118.19 51.85 6.32
CA LYS A 14 -118.76 52.45 7.54
C LYS A 14 -119.66 53.65 7.21
N ILE A 15 -119.19 54.56 6.34
CA ILE A 15 -119.98 55.71 5.87
C ILE A 15 -121.24 55.24 5.14
N GLY A 16 -121.11 54.26 4.25
CA GLY A 16 -122.25 53.73 3.51
C GLY A 16 -123.34 53.12 4.40
N ALA A 17 -122.96 52.42 5.47
CA ALA A 17 -123.93 51.84 6.40
C ALA A 17 -124.72 52.91 7.18
N VAL A 18 -124.08 54.01 7.58
CA VAL A 18 -124.76 55.13 8.27
C VAL A 18 -125.74 55.82 7.32
N MET A 19 -125.35 56.06 6.07
CA MET A 19 -126.20 56.77 5.14
C MET A 19 -127.39 55.93 4.64
N LEU A 20 -127.22 54.62 4.43
CA LEU A 20 -128.33 53.69 4.14
C LEU A 20 -129.40 53.70 5.24
N SER A 21 -129.00 53.88 6.50
CA SER A 21 -129.95 53.96 7.61
C SER A 21 -130.80 55.25 7.58
N PHE A 22 -130.24 56.37 7.11
CA PHE A 22 -130.98 57.62 6.93
C PHE A 22 -131.98 57.55 5.77
N GLU A 23 -131.59 56.91 4.67
CA GLU A 23 -132.47 56.73 3.50
C GLU A 23 -133.69 55.86 3.85
N PHE A 24 -133.49 54.78 4.60
CA PHE A 24 -134.57 53.93 5.07
C PHE A 24 -135.57 54.69 5.97
N LEU A 25 -135.07 55.56 6.85
CA LEU A 25 -135.92 56.37 7.73
C LEU A 25 -136.79 57.36 6.93
N LEU A 26 -136.23 57.97 5.89
CA LEU A 26 -136.96 58.90 5.01
C LEU A 26 -138.06 58.18 4.20
N ILE A 27 -137.77 56.99 3.68
CA ILE A 27 -138.77 56.18 2.95
C ILE A 27 -139.94 55.80 3.89
N ALA A 28 -139.64 55.40 5.13
CA ALA A 28 -140.67 55.07 6.11
C ALA A 28 -141.58 56.27 6.44
N THR A 29 -141.02 57.48 6.54
CA THR A 29 -141.82 58.70 6.76
C THR A 29 -142.76 59.00 5.60
N ALA A 30 -142.31 58.88 4.35
CA ALA A 30 -143.15 59.09 3.17
C ALA A 30 -144.30 58.06 3.10
N LEU A 31 -144.04 56.81 3.49
CA LEU A 31 -145.05 55.74 3.53
C LEU A 31 -146.13 56.02 4.58
N ALA A 32 -145.74 56.48 5.77
CA ALA A 32 -146.67 56.85 6.83
C ALA A 32 -147.60 58.00 6.42
N GLU A 33 -147.05 59.03 5.74
CA GLU A 33 -147.85 60.15 5.20
C GLU A 33 -148.83 59.67 4.12
N SER A 34 -148.44 58.72 3.27
CA SER A 34 -149.30 58.16 2.23
C SER A 34 -150.49 57.36 2.80
N ILE A 35 -150.28 56.64 3.91
CA ILE A 35 -151.35 55.89 4.59
C ILE A 35 -152.35 56.87 5.22
N ALA A 36 -151.85 57.92 5.91
CA ALA A 36 -152.70 58.91 6.57
C ALA A 36 -153.62 59.69 5.60
N PHE A 37 -153.23 59.81 4.32
CA PHE A 37 -154.06 60.43 3.28
C PHE A 37 -155.26 59.56 2.88
N PHE A 38 -155.08 58.24 2.78
CA PHE A 38 -156.15 57.32 2.38
C PHE A 38 -157.23 57.15 3.45
N ASP A 39 -156.89 57.31 4.73
CA ASP A 39 -157.82 57.17 5.86
C ASP A 39 -158.71 58.43 6.07
N GLY A 40 -158.63 59.41 5.15
CA GLY A 40 -159.40 60.65 5.20
C GLY A 40 -158.88 61.68 6.20
N GLY A 41 -157.76 61.41 6.89
CA GLY A 41 -157.18 62.25 7.93
C GLY A 41 -156.47 63.52 7.44
N LEU A 42 -156.07 63.58 6.16
CA LEU A 42 -155.39 64.74 5.58
C LEU A 42 -156.17 65.34 4.40
N THR A 43 -156.28 66.67 4.39
CA THR A 43 -156.74 67.41 3.20
C THR A 43 -155.73 67.26 2.06
N ARG A 44 -156.20 67.31 0.80
CA ARG A 44 -155.32 67.19 -0.38
C ARG A 44 -154.16 68.20 -0.39
N LEU A 45 -154.38 69.41 0.13
CA LEU A 45 -153.35 70.44 0.18
C LEU A 45 -152.21 70.05 1.13
N SER A 46 -152.53 69.59 2.35
CA SER A 46 -151.53 69.19 3.36
C SER A 46 -150.64 68.02 2.91
N PHE A 47 -151.21 67.05 2.18
CA PHE A 47 -150.43 65.90 1.70
C PHE A 47 -149.38 66.31 0.64
N SER A 48 -149.74 67.21 -0.28
CA SER A 48 -148.82 67.66 -1.33
C SER A 48 -147.58 68.39 -0.80
N ILE A 49 -147.74 69.14 0.29
CA ILE A 49 -146.64 69.89 0.93
C ILE A 49 -145.69 68.93 1.65
N SER A 50 -146.22 67.96 2.40
CA SER A 50 -145.40 67.00 3.16
C SER A 50 -144.55 66.11 2.24
N LEU A 51 -145.13 65.62 1.15
CA LEU A 51 -144.43 64.80 0.17
C LEU A 51 -143.31 65.56 -0.56
N ALA A 52 -143.52 66.85 -0.83
CA ALA A 52 -142.48 67.70 -1.43
C ALA A 52 -141.29 67.90 -0.48
N LEU A 53 -141.56 68.05 0.83
CA LEU A 53 -140.52 68.25 1.84
C LEU A 53 -139.66 67.00 2.04
N THR A 54 -140.28 65.81 2.10
CA THR A 54 -139.57 64.53 2.23
C THR A 54 -138.69 64.23 1.01
N ALA A 55 -139.18 64.52 -0.21
CA ALA A 55 -138.38 64.38 -1.43
C ALA A 55 -137.12 65.27 -1.43
N ALA A 56 -137.25 66.53 -0.97
CA ALA A 56 -136.12 67.46 -0.89
C ALA A 56 -135.04 66.98 0.10
N THR A 57 -135.43 66.45 1.26
CA THR A 57 -134.47 65.88 2.23
C THR A 57 -133.73 64.66 1.67
N CYS A 58 -134.37 63.84 0.85
CA CYS A 58 -133.74 62.66 0.26
C CYS A 58 -132.60 63.04 -0.69
N LEU A 59 -132.81 64.07 -1.52
CA LEU A 59 -131.78 64.59 -2.42
C LEU A 59 -130.57 65.18 -1.67
N ALA A 60 -130.80 65.87 -0.55
CA ALA A 60 -129.73 66.42 0.26
C ALA A 60 -128.82 65.33 0.88
N VAL A 61 -129.42 64.22 1.35
CA VAL A 61 -128.67 63.08 1.91
C VAL A 61 -127.82 62.38 0.83
N LEU A 62 -128.37 62.20 -0.38
CA LEU A 62 -127.63 61.60 -1.51
C LEU A 62 -126.43 62.45 -1.94
N ALA A 63 -126.59 63.78 -2.03
CA ALA A 63 -125.47 64.68 -2.32
C ALA A 63 -124.41 64.66 -1.21
N GLY A 64 -124.83 64.57 0.05
CA GLY A 64 -123.94 64.39 1.21
C GLY A 64 -123.15 63.08 1.15
N TRP A 65 -123.77 61.98 0.70
CA TRP A 65 -123.09 60.69 0.53
C TRP A 65 -121.93 60.80 -0.46
N GLN A 66 -122.19 61.38 -1.63
CA GLN A 66 -121.24 61.37 -2.74
C GLN A 66 -119.98 62.22 -2.45
N THR A 67 -120.17 63.33 -1.73
CA THR A 67 -119.07 64.21 -1.29
C THR A 67 -118.20 63.55 -0.21
N LEU A 68 -118.80 62.93 0.81
CA LEU A 68 -118.05 62.24 1.87
C LEU A 68 -117.21 61.08 1.33
N ASN A 69 -117.74 60.34 0.37
CA ASN A 69 -117.05 59.19 -0.22
C ASN A 69 -115.85 59.60 -1.11
N SER A 70 -115.95 60.74 -1.81
CA SER A 70 -114.89 61.21 -2.72
C SER A 70 -113.82 62.06 -2.04
N ALA A 71 -114.15 62.78 -0.96
CA ALA A 71 -113.21 63.67 -0.29
C ALA A 71 -112.38 63.00 0.83
N ILE A 72 -112.91 61.97 1.50
CA ILE A 72 -112.28 61.41 2.71
C ILE A 72 -111.89 59.93 2.53
N ALA A 73 -112.78 59.11 1.95
CA ALA A 73 -112.56 57.66 1.95
C ALA A 73 -111.45 57.20 0.98
N THR A 74 -111.38 57.81 -0.21
CA THR A 74 -110.39 57.52 -1.25
C THR A 74 -108.94 57.78 -0.83
N PRO A 75 -108.55 58.93 -0.24
CA PRO A 75 -107.17 59.18 0.15
C PRO A 75 -106.68 58.27 1.30
N VAL A 76 -107.55 57.93 2.26
CA VAL A 76 -107.18 57.07 3.39
C VAL A 76 -106.86 55.63 2.93
N GLU A 77 -107.61 55.10 1.96
CA GLU A 77 -107.33 53.78 1.39
C GLU A 77 -106.03 53.78 0.56
N ALA A 78 -105.67 54.89 -0.07
CA ALA A 78 -104.43 55.03 -0.84
C ALA A 78 -103.17 54.97 0.03
N VAL A 79 -103.16 55.62 1.19
CA VAL A 79 -102.03 55.59 2.14
C VAL A 79 -101.80 54.16 2.65
N ARG A 80 -102.87 53.40 2.93
CA ARG A 80 -102.77 52.00 3.32
C ARG A 80 -102.14 51.14 2.22
N ALA A 81 -102.57 51.33 0.97
CA ALA A 81 -102.01 50.58 -0.17
C ALA A 81 -100.52 50.88 -0.39
N PHE A 82 -100.07 52.13 -0.16
CA PHE A 82 -98.65 52.49 -0.25
C PHE A 82 -97.80 51.80 0.83
N GLY A 83 -98.30 51.75 2.07
CA GLY A 83 -97.63 51.02 3.16
C GLY A 83 -97.46 49.52 2.88
N GLU A 84 -98.46 48.88 2.25
CA GLU A 84 -98.36 47.47 1.85
C GLU A 84 -97.38 47.26 0.67
N ALA A 85 -97.32 48.19 -0.29
CA ALA A 85 -96.37 48.12 -1.41
C ALA A 85 -94.90 48.29 -0.96
N LEU A 86 -94.66 49.15 0.04
CA LEU A 86 -93.35 49.35 0.67
C LEU A 86 -92.81 48.06 1.31
N LEU A 87 -93.68 47.28 1.97
CA LEU A 87 -93.29 46.01 2.59
C LEU A 87 -92.94 44.90 1.57
N ARG A 88 -93.42 45.04 0.33
CA ARG A 88 -93.16 44.08 -0.75
C ARG A 88 -92.03 44.50 -1.69
N ASP A 89 -91.36 45.61 -1.39
CA ASP A 89 -90.29 46.20 -2.21
C ASP A 89 -90.74 46.55 -3.66
N GLU A 90 -92.04 46.81 -3.85
CA GLU A 90 -92.61 47.18 -5.15
C GLU A 90 -92.48 48.70 -5.36
N THR A 91 -91.35 49.12 -5.90
CA THR A 91 -91.00 50.54 -6.15
C THR A 91 -91.77 51.22 -7.30
N ARG A 92 -92.74 50.52 -7.94
CA ARG A 92 -93.42 50.98 -9.15
C ARG A 92 -94.76 51.71 -8.94
N ALA A 93 -95.34 51.73 -7.75
CA ALA A 93 -96.61 52.44 -7.48
C ALA A 93 -96.44 53.97 -7.28
N ARG A 94 -95.47 54.58 -7.98
CA ARG A 94 -94.82 55.84 -7.58
C ARG A 94 -95.56 57.14 -7.93
N THR A 95 -96.74 57.15 -8.55
CA THR A 95 -97.17 58.34 -9.31
C THR A 95 -98.62 58.81 -9.22
N ARG A 96 -99.45 58.36 -8.26
CA ARG A 96 -100.84 58.88 -8.18
C ARG A 96 -101.21 59.70 -6.93
N PHE A 97 -100.42 59.64 -5.86
CA PHE A 97 -100.79 60.29 -4.58
C PHE A 97 -99.70 61.18 -3.98
N SER A 98 -98.50 61.24 -4.57
CA SER A 98 -97.40 62.10 -4.11
C SER A 98 -97.58 63.59 -4.48
N GLU A 99 -98.53 63.92 -5.36
CA GLU A 99 -98.80 65.31 -5.77
C GLU A 99 -99.86 66.00 -4.90
N ASN A 100 -100.53 65.27 -4.00
CA ASN A 100 -101.47 65.89 -3.07
C ASN A 100 -100.73 66.69 -2.00
N ARG A 101 -101.10 67.97 -1.83
CA ARG A 101 -100.60 68.88 -0.78
C ARG A 101 -101.30 68.71 0.57
N ASP A 102 -101.98 67.58 0.78
CA ASP A 102 -102.72 67.26 2.00
C ASP A 102 -101.89 66.37 2.94
N ASP A 103 -102.40 66.13 4.15
CA ASP A 103 -101.73 65.33 5.18
C ASP A 103 -101.44 63.88 4.73
N SER A 104 -102.18 63.34 3.75
CA SER A 104 -101.90 62.03 3.17
C SER A 104 -100.62 62.00 2.34
N GLY A 105 -100.31 63.07 1.59
CA GLY A 105 -99.06 63.18 0.83
C GLY A 105 -97.82 63.28 1.72
N SER A 106 -97.93 63.99 2.86
CA SER A 106 -96.85 64.09 3.87
C SER A 106 -96.50 62.74 4.49
N LEU A 107 -97.50 61.93 4.79
CA LEU A 107 -97.32 60.61 5.41
C LEU A 107 -96.62 59.61 4.46
N VAL A 108 -96.85 59.77 3.14
CA VAL A 108 -96.17 59.02 2.07
C VAL A 108 -94.68 59.42 1.98
N ASP A 109 -94.32 60.70 2.05
CA ASP A 109 -92.91 61.17 2.03
C ASP A 109 -92.11 60.70 3.26
N ILE A 110 -92.73 60.72 4.45
CA ILE A 110 -92.08 60.25 5.69
C ILE A 110 -91.77 58.74 5.60
N LEU A 111 -92.70 57.94 5.08
CA LEU A 111 -92.52 56.51 4.90
C LEU A 111 -91.38 56.18 3.91
N ASP A 112 -91.23 56.96 2.83
CA ASP A 112 -90.18 56.73 1.83
C ASP A 112 -88.77 57.04 2.40
N ARG A 113 -88.62 58.14 3.15
CA ARG A 113 -87.34 58.50 3.81
C ARG A 113 -86.89 57.48 4.85
N LEU A 114 -87.83 56.89 5.59
CA LEU A 114 -87.53 55.86 6.58
C LEU A 114 -87.00 54.59 5.91
N HIS A 115 -87.60 54.16 4.80
CA HIS A 115 -87.17 52.98 4.07
C HIS A 115 -85.76 53.13 3.48
N ALA A 116 -85.42 54.32 2.95
CA ALA A 116 -84.08 54.60 2.41
C ALA A 116 -82.95 54.47 3.45
N LYS A 117 -83.18 54.88 4.71
CA LYS A 117 -82.16 54.75 5.78
C LYS A 117 -81.85 53.30 6.14
N PHE A 118 -82.86 52.44 6.23
CA PHE A 118 -82.66 51.03 6.60
C PHE A 118 -81.79 50.25 5.61
N ARG A 119 -81.87 50.54 4.30
CA ARG A 119 -81.02 49.92 3.29
C ARG A 119 -79.54 50.27 3.45
N SER A 120 -79.22 51.54 3.72
CA SER A 120 -77.82 51.98 3.87
C SER A 120 -77.08 51.33 5.05
N GLN A 121 -77.81 50.89 6.08
CA GLN A 121 -77.25 50.28 7.29
C GLN A 121 -77.00 48.76 7.13
N ALA A 122 -77.77 48.09 6.28
CA ALA A 122 -77.62 46.66 6.01
C ALA A 122 -76.35 46.36 5.17
N ASP A 123 -76.07 47.17 4.14
CA ASP A 123 -74.90 46.95 3.26
C ASP A 123 -73.55 47.19 3.97
N LEU A 124 -73.48 48.16 4.88
CA LEU A 124 -72.28 48.42 5.68
C LEU A 124 -71.97 47.28 6.65
N SER A 125 -73.00 46.63 7.19
CA SER A 125 -72.85 45.53 8.15
C SER A 125 -72.34 44.25 7.48
N SER A 126 -72.80 43.94 6.27
CA SER A 126 -72.33 42.79 5.49
C SER A 126 -70.88 42.94 5.05
N LYS A 127 -70.47 44.15 4.63
CA LYS A 127 -69.09 44.42 4.19
C LYS A 127 -68.09 44.33 5.35
N LYS A 128 -68.49 44.77 6.55
CA LYS A 128 -67.68 44.66 7.77
C LYS A 128 -67.45 43.20 8.18
N ASN A 129 -68.49 42.37 8.21
CA ASN A 129 -68.38 40.96 8.60
C ASN A 129 -67.50 40.14 7.62
N HIS A 130 -67.52 40.46 6.33
CA HIS A 130 -66.65 39.80 5.34
C HIS A 130 -65.17 40.15 5.55
N LEU A 131 -64.86 41.44 5.77
CA LEU A 131 -63.50 41.92 6.07
C LEU A 131 -62.97 41.37 7.39
N ASP A 132 -63.80 41.31 8.44
CA ASP A 132 -63.40 40.75 9.74
C ASP A 132 -63.09 39.24 9.63
N GLY A 133 -63.85 38.49 8.80
CA GLY A 133 -63.58 37.09 8.51
C GLY A 133 -62.27 36.87 7.72
N GLU A 134 -61.98 37.72 6.74
CA GLU A 134 -60.73 37.65 5.96
C GLU A 134 -59.51 38.02 6.81
N ILE A 135 -59.63 39.04 7.68
CA ILE A 135 -58.59 39.42 8.64
C ILE A 135 -58.30 38.28 9.62
N GLU A 136 -59.32 37.59 10.12
CA GLU A 136 -59.13 36.49 11.07
C GLU A 136 -58.52 35.24 10.39
N GLN A 137 -58.87 34.98 9.13
CA GLN A 137 -58.21 33.96 8.32
C GLN A 137 -56.74 34.30 8.05
N LEU A 138 -56.43 35.54 7.68
CA LEU A 138 -55.05 35.99 7.47
C LEU A 138 -54.24 35.98 8.77
N LYS A 139 -54.83 36.37 9.90
CA LYS A 139 -54.18 36.30 11.22
C LYS A 139 -53.90 34.86 11.64
N SER A 140 -54.88 33.96 11.53
CA SER A 140 -54.69 32.55 11.90
C SER A 140 -53.67 31.87 10.98
N ALA A 141 -53.68 32.15 9.66
CA ALA A 141 -52.66 31.71 8.73
C ALA A 141 -51.26 32.28 9.05
N ALA A 142 -51.17 33.56 9.43
CA ALA A 142 -49.92 34.19 9.83
C ALA A 142 -49.37 33.62 11.14
N ILE A 143 -50.22 33.35 12.14
CA ILE A 143 -49.83 32.70 13.41
C ILE A 143 -49.38 31.26 13.16
N GLN A 144 -50.08 30.51 12.31
CA GLN A 144 -49.66 29.16 11.91
C GLN A 144 -48.31 29.19 11.19
N LYS A 145 -48.10 30.14 10.28
CA LYS A 145 -46.82 30.31 9.59
C LYS A 145 -45.70 30.71 10.56
N GLN A 146 -45.94 31.64 11.47
CA GLN A 146 -44.97 32.05 12.49
C GLN A 146 -44.59 30.89 13.41
N ASN A 147 -45.58 30.14 13.92
CA ASN A 147 -45.32 28.96 14.75
C ASN A 147 -44.54 27.88 13.99
N ALA A 148 -44.81 27.69 12.68
CA ALA A 148 -44.06 26.78 11.83
C ALA A 148 -42.60 27.25 11.64
N VAL A 149 -42.38 28.55 11.41
CA VAL A 149 -41.04 29.16 11.35
C VAL A 149 -40.29 28.97 12.66
N ASP A 150 -40.92 29.26 13.80
CA ASP A 150 -40.29 29.18 15.13
C ASP A 150 -39.93 27.73 15.48
N THR A 151 -40.81 26.77 15.15
CA THR A 151 -40.57 25.33 15.35
C THR A 151 -39.44 24.85 14.45
N ALA A 152 -39.46 25.18 13.16
CA ALA A 152 -38.41 24.79 12.21
C ALA A 152 -37.05 25.40 12.60
N THR A 153 -37.03 26.68 13.00
CA THR A 153 -35.81 27.38 13.44
C THR A 153 -35.26 26.80 14.74
N SER A 154 -36.12 26.50 15.70
CA SER A 154 -35.73 25.87 16.97
C SER A 154 -35.19 24.45 16.76
N SER A 155 -35.85 23.66 15.89
CA SER A 155 -35.41 22.32 15.53
C SER A 155 -34.07 22.34 14.82
N LEU A 156 -33.88 23.23 13.84
CA LEU A 156 -32.60 23.40 13.15
C LEU A 156 -31.50 23.86 14.10
N THR A 157 -31.81 24.78 15.03
CA THR A 157 -30.85 25.24 16.05
C THR A 157 -30.43 24.10 16.98
N ALA A 158 -31.38 23.28 17.43
CA ALA A 158 -31.09 22.11 18.25
C ALA A 158 -30.24 21.09 17.47
N ALA A 159 -30.60 20.80 16.22
CA ALA A 159 -29.87 19.88 15.36
C ALA A 159 -28.43 20.36 15.09
N LEU A 160 -28.22 21.66 14.85
CA LEU A 160 -26.89 22.26 14.70
C LEU A 160 -26.06 22.18 15.98
N LYS A 161 -26.67 22.36 17.16
CA LYS A 161 -25.98 22.15 18.45
C LYS A 161 -25.55 20.70 18.63
N THR A 162 -26.40 19.74 18.27
CA THR A 162 -26.08 18.31 18.31
C THR A 162 -24.91 17.98 17.37
N VAL A 163 -24.94 18.48 16.13
CA VAL A 163 -23.83 18.33 15.18
C VAL A 163 -22.55 18.99 15.68
N ALA A 164 -22.63 20.18 16.28
CA ALA A 164 -21.47 20.87 16.87
C ALA A 164 -20.87 20.11 18.06
N SER A 165 -21.66 19.30 18.76
CA SER A 165 -21.18 18.38 19.81
C SER A 165 -20.53 17.10 19.27
N GLY A 166 -20.55 16.91 17.94
CA GLY A 166 -19.94 15.78 17.25
C GLY A 166 -20.92 14.67 16.88
N ASP A 167 -22.21 14.79 17.19
CA ASP A 167 -23.22 13.78 16.82
C ASP A 167 -23.80 14.06 15.43
N LEU A 168 -23.37 13.23 14.46
CA LEU A 168 -23.80 13.27 13.06
C LEU A 168 -24.87 12.21 12.76
N GLU A 169 -25.35 11.47 13.76
CA GLU A 169 -26.48 10.54 13.63
C GLU A 169 -27.83 11.24 13.77
N HIS A 170 -27.86 12.40 14.42
CA HIS A 170 -29.06 13.19 14.56
C HIS A 170 -29.68 13.55 13.20
N ARG A 171 -31.00 13.43 13.10
CA ARG A 171 -31.78 13.76 11.90
C ARG A 171 -32.97 14.63 12.30
N ILE A 172 -33.25 15.67 11.50
CA ILE A 172 -34.46 16.47 11.68
C ILE A 172 -35.63 15.65 11.14
N SER A 173 -36.61 15.37 12.00
CA SER A 173 -37.80 14.57 11.67
C SER A 173 -38.76 15.33 10.76
N GLN A 174 -39.62 14.59 10.07
CA GLN A 174 -40.61 15.16 9.15
C GLN A 174 -41.62 16.06 9.88
N ASP A 175 -41.94 15.74 11.14
CA ASP A 175 -42.89 16.48 11.97
C ASP A 175 -42.34 17.81 12.48
N ALA A 176 -41.02 17.95 12.60
CA ALA A 176 -40.37 19.15 13.12
C ALA A 176 -40.18 20.25 12.06
N ALA A 177 -40.25 19.91 10.77
CA ALA A 177 -40.14 20.83 9.64
C ALA A 177 -41.02 20.39 8.45
N PRO A 178 -42.36 20.52 8.56
CA PRO A 178 -43.28 20.19 7.48
C PRO A 178 -43.38 21.31 6.43
N GLY A 179 -43.86 20.97 5.22
CA GLY A 179 -44.21 21.96 4.18
C GLY A 179 -43.00 22.68 3.57
N GLU A 180 -42.99 24.01 3.62
CA GLU A 180 -41.98 24.87 2.97
C GLU A 180 -40.54 24.69 3.51
N PHE A 181 -40.39 24.08 4.70
CA PHE A 181 -39.08 23.79 5.32
C PHE A 181 -38.51 22.42 4.99
N ALA A 182 -39.23 21.57 4.24
CA ALA A 182 -38.76 20.26 3.83
C ALA A 182 -37.41 20.28 3.07
N PRO A 183 -37.14 21.22 2.14
CA PRO A 183 -35.84 21.31 1.47
C PRO A 183 -34.67 21.59 2.43
N VAL A 184 -34.89 22.40 3.47
CA VAL A 184 -33.85 22.73 4.47
C VAL A 184 -33.54 21.51 5.34
N ARG A 185 -34.58 20.79 5.77
CA ARG A 185 -34.43 19.52 6.50
C ARG A 185 -33.64 18.50 5.67
N GLU A 186 -34.00 18.34 4.40
CA GLU A 186 -33.36 17.40 3.48
C GLU A 186 -31.89 17.77 3.26
N ALA A 187 -31.59 19.03 2.95
CA ALA A 187 -30.22 19.50 2.80
C ALA A 187 -29.38 19.32 4.08
N PHE A 188 -29.96 19.58 5.27
CA PHE A 188 -29.29 19.33 6.55
C PHE A 188 -28.98 17.83 6.76
N ASN A 189 -29.97 16.96 6.55
CA ASN A 189 -29.82 15.52 6.73
C ASN A 189 -28.81 14.93 5.72
N GLU A 190 -28.82 15.41 4.47
CA GLU A 190 -27.88 15.03 3.42
C GLU A 190 -26.45 15.49 3.77
N ALA A 191 -26.27 16.72 4.24
CA ALA A 191 -24.98 17.21 4.71
C ALA A 191 -24.44 16.36 5.87
N CYS A 192 -25.27 16.03 6.86
CA CYS A 192 -24.88 15.14 7.96
C CYS A 192 -24.47 13.74 7.47
N GLN A 193 -25.19 13.20 6.49
CA GLN A 193 -24.85 11.91 5.87
C GLN A 193 -23.52 11.97 5.12
N HIS A 194 -23.25 13.04 4.38
CA HIS A 194 -22.00 13.21 3.65
C HIS A 194 -20.81 13.34 4.61
N TRP A 195 -20.92 14.17 5.65
CA TRP A 195 -19.88 14.30 6.68
C TRP A 195 -19.64 13.00 7.43
N LYS A 196 -20.71 12.27 7.79
CA LYS A 196 -20.60 10.92 8.37
C LYS A 196 -19.78 9.99 7.47
N HIS A 197 -20.08 9.97 6.17
CA HIS A 197 -19.36 9.11 5.22
C HIS A 197 -17.87 9.50 5.09
N VAL A 198 -17.56 10.80 5.01
CA VAL A 198 -16.17 11.31 4.96
C VAL A 198 -15.40 10.90 6.21
N LEU A 199 -15.96 11.12 7.41
CA LEU A 199 -15.30 10.78 8.67
C LEU A 199 -15.13 9.26 8.86
N GLN A 200 -16.11 8.45 8.45
CA GLN A 200 -15.99 6.99 8.43
C GLN A 200 -14.86 6.53 7.49
N THR A 201 -14.74 7.15 6.32
CA THR A 201 -13.67 6.86 5.36
C THR A 201 -12.31 7.23 5.94
N MET A 202 -12.18 8.41 6.56
CA MET A 202 -10.97 8.84 7.25
C MET A 202 -10.58 7.89 8.39
N ALA A 203 -11.55 7.42 9.18
CA ALA A 203 -11.31 6.46 10.25
C ALA A 203 -10.75 5.14 9.71
N LYS A 204 -11.35 4.62 8.64
CA LYS A 204 -10.89 3.40 7.96
C LYS A 204 -9.49 3.58 7.35
N SER A 205 -9.21 4.72 6.70
CA SER A 205 -7.88 5.03 6.19
C SER A 205 -6.84 5.13 7.31
N SER A 206 -7.18 5.73 8.46
CA SER A 206 -6.30 5.80 9.63
C SER A 206 -5.97 4.41 10.19
N GLU A 207 -6.95 3.51 10.22
CA GLU A 207 -6.74 2.11 10.63
C GLU A 207 -5.79 1.38 9.65
N PHE A 208 -5.98 1.55 8.34
CA PHE A 208 -5.07 0.98 7.34
C PHE A 208 -3.65 1.51 7.49
N ILE A 209 -3.46 2.82 7.68
CA ILE A 209 -2.14 3.42 7.89
C ILE A 209 -1.49 2.87 9.16
N THR A 210 -2.26 2.68 10.23
CA THR A 210 -1.75 2.12 11.50
C THR A 210 -1.27 0.68 11.32
N THR A 211 -2.04 -0.14 10.62
CA THR A 211 -1.65 -1.52 10.30
C THR A 211 -0.39 -1.54 9.42
N GLY A 212 -0.35 -0.73 8.36
CA GLY A 212 0.82 -0.62 7.49
C GLY A 212 2.07 -0.14 8.22
N ALA A 213 1.95 0.83 9.14
CA ALA A 213 3.06 1.28 9.97
C ALA A 213 3.61 0.16 10.89
N ALA A 214 2.73 -0.66 11.47
CA ALA A 214 3.13 -1.80 12.28
C ALA A 214 3.83 -2.91 11.45
N GLU A 215 3.36 -3.14 10.22
CA GLU A 215 4.01 -4.05 9.28
C GLU A 215 5.41 -3.55 8.88
N ILE A 216 5.56 -2.26 8.55
CA ILE A 216 6.86 -1.65 8.23
C ILE A 216 7.80 -1.73 9.44
N SER A 217 7.32 -1.46 10.65
CA SER A 217 8.12 -1.59 11.88
C SER A 217 8.62 -3.03 12.08
N THR A 218 7.76 -4.02 11.86
CA THR A 218 8.14 -5.44 11.96
C THR A 218 9.16 -5.83 10.88
N ALA A 219 8.96 -5.37 9.64
CA ALA A 219 9.90 -5.60 8.54
C ALA A 219 11.26 -4.92 8.78
N SER A 220 11.26 -3.73 9.36
CA SER A 220 12.47 -3.00 9.73
C SER A 220 13.26 -3.72 10.82
N ASP A 221 12.58 -4.28 11.83
CA ASP A 221 13.19 -5.10 12.88
C ASP A 221 13.79 -6.42 12.34
N ASP A 222 13.15 -7.05 11.34
CA ASP A 222 13.77 -8.18 10.64
C ASP A 222 15.00 -7.76 9.82
N LEU A 223 14.91 -6.63 9.10
CA LEU A 223 16.02 -6.08 8.35
C LEU A 223 17.19 -5.69 9.26
N ALA A 224 16.92 -5.16 10.46
CA ALA A 224 17.92 -4.88 11.50
C ALA A 224 18.73 -6.14 11.83
N ARG A 225 18.03 -7.22 12.24
CA ARG A 225 18.66 -8.51 12.58
C ARG A 225 19.45 -9.10 11.43
N ARG A 226 18.96 -8.98 10.20
CA ARG A 226 19.68 -9.45 9.00
C ARG A 226 20.93 -8.64 8.75
N THR A 227 20.86 -7.32 8.92
CA THR A 227 21.99 -6.39 8.77
C THR A 227 23.06 -6.65 9.82
N GLU A 228 22.68 -6.90 11.08
CA GLU A 228 23.62 -7.30 12.14
C GLU A 228 24.35 -8.62 11.83
N ARG A 229 23.61 -9.66 11.40
CA ARG A 229 24.22 -10.93 10.98
C ARG A 229 25.12 -10.76 9.77
N GLN A 230 24.74 -9.88 8.84
CA GLN A 230 25.56 -9.58 7.67
C GLN A 230 26.87 -8.91 8.07
N ALA A 231 26.83 -7.96 9.02
CA ALA A 231 28.02 -7.33 9.58
C ALA A 231 28.94 -8.36 10.26
N GLU A 232 28.39 -9.29 11.05
CA GLU A 232 29.16 -10.37 11.69
C GLU A 232 29.85 -11.26 10.65
N ASN A 233 29.10 -11.73 9.65
CA ASN A 233 29.63 -12.56 8.55
C ASN A 233 30.71 -11.83 7.75
N LEU A 234 30.52 -10.52 7.49
CA LEU A 234 31.47 -9.71 6.77
C LEU A 234 32.76 -9.51 7.58
N GLY A 235 32.65 -9.32 8.90
CA GLY A 235 33.80 -9.27 9.81
C GLY A 235 34.62 -10.56 9.79
N GLN A 236 33.96 -11.72 9.79
CA GLN A 236 34.62 -13.03 9.68
C GLN A 236 35.25 -13.25 8.30
N ALA A 237 34.58 -12.84 7.23
CA ALA A 237 35.12 -12.90 5.87
C ALA A 237 36.36 -12.02 5.73
N ALA A 238 36.32 -10.78 6.24
CA ALA A 238 37.46 -9.86 6.24
C ALA A 238 38.67 -10.43 7.01
N ALA A 239 38.44 -11.06 8.18
CA ALA A 239 39.48 -11.72 8.95
C ALA A 239 40.09 -12.93 8.18
N SER A 240 39.26 -13.70 7.50
CA SER A 240 39.70 -14.83 6.67
C SER A 240 40.54 -14.35 5.48
N VAL A 241 40.10 -13.32 4.78
CA VAL A 241 40.86 -12.70 3.68
C VAL A 241 42.20 -12.14 4.16
N ARG A 242 42.26 -11.50 5.34
CA ARG A 242 43.52 -11.04 5.94
C ARG A 242 44.49 -12.19 6.22
N THR A 243 43.97 -13.31 6.72
CA THR A 243 44.76 -14.52 7.00
C THR A 243 45.31 -15.11 5.69
N ILE A 244 44.47 -15.22 4.65
CA ILE A 244 44.89 -15.72 3.33
C ILE A 244 45.93 -14.77 2.71
N SER A 245 45.70 -13.45 2.76
CA SER A 245 46.63 -12.44 2.24
C SER A 245 48.01 -12.55 2.90
N THR A 246 48.05 -12.76 4.22
CA THR A 246 49.30 -13.02 4.95
C THR A 246 49.98 -14.30 4.48
N GLY A 247 49.21 -15.37 4.29
CA GLY A 247 49.71 -16.65 3.76
C GLY A 247 50.31 -16.50 2.36
N ILE A 248 49.64 -15.79 1.45
CA ILE A 248 50.13 -15.53 0.09
C ILE A 248 51.42 -14.74 0.11
N LYS A 249 51.53 -13.72 0.97
CA LYS A 249 52.78 -12.97 1.12
C LYS A 249 53.94 -13.87 1.56
N MET A 250 53.69 -14.73 2.56
CA MET A 250 54.68 -15.71 3.01
C MET A 250 55.05 -16.71 1.90
N THR A 251 54.09 -17.17 1.09
CA THR A 251 54.36 -18.02 -0.07
C THR A 251 55.21 -17.30 -1.10
N ALA A 252 54.98 -16.01 -1.36
CA ALA A 252 55.78 -15.22 -2.29
C ALA A 252 57.25 -15.12 -1.83
N ASP A 253 57.47 -14.88 -0.54
CA ASP A 253 58.80 -14.83 0.06
C ASP A 253 59.53 -16.18 -0.08
N VAL A 254 58.84 -17.29 0.23
CA VAL A 254 59.39 -18.65 0.07
C VAL A 254 59.72 -18.98 -1.39
N CYS A 255 58.88 -18.55 -2.34
CA CYS A 255 59.16 -18.74 -3.77
C CYS A 255 60.41 -17.96 -4.19
N SER A 256 60.57 -16.72 -3.72
CA SER A 256 61.74 -15.89 -4.00
C SER A 256 63.03 -16.52 -3.47
N GLU A 257 63.01 -17.00 -2.22
CA GLU A 257 64.15 -17.69 -1.61
C GLU A 257 64.47 -19.00 -2.35
N SER A 258 63.45 -19.79 -2.68
CA SER A 258 63.60 -21.05 -3.44
C SER A 258 64.16 -20.82 -4.84
N SER A 259 63.77 -19.73 -5.51
CA SER A 259 64.31 -19.34 -6.82
C SER A 259 65.81 -19.05 -6.72
N LEU A 260 66.23 -18.31 -5.69
CA LEU A 260 67.63 -18.01 -5.45
C LEU A 260 68.45 -19.28 -5.20
N GLU A 261 67.95 -20.19 -4.36
CA GLU A 261 68.66 -21.43 -4.03
C GLU A 261 68.74 -22.38 -5.23
N THR A 262 67.69 -22.43 -6.05
CA THR A 262 67.68 -23.23 -7.28
C THR A 262 68.70 -22.68 -8.29
N LYS A 263 68.82 -21.36 -8.44
CA LYS A 263 69.86 -20.74 -9.29
C LYS A 263 71.28 -21.09 -8.82
N LYS A 264 71.55 -20.99 -7.52
CA LYS A 264 72.85 -21.41 -6.95
C LYS A 264 73.12 -22.89 -7.18
N THR A 265 72.09 -23.73 -7.07
CA THR A 265 72.22 -25.17 -7.33
C THR A 265 72.57 -25.42 -8.79
N LEU A 266 71.92 -24.73 -9.73
CA LEU A 266 72.22 -24.84 -11.16
C LEU A 266 73.67 -24.44 -11.48
N GLU A 267 74.19 -23.37 -10.86
CA GLU A 267 75.60 -22.96 -10.98
C GLU A 267 76.57 -24.05 -10.48
N LYS A 268 76.27 -24.66 -9.32
CA LYS A 268 77.07 -25.77 -8.78
C LYS A 268 77.05 -27.00 -9.68
N VAL A 269 75.90 -27.33 -10.26
CA VAL A 269 75.77 -28.45 -11.21
C VAL A 269 76.58 -28.18 -12.47
N LYS A 270 76.49 -26.96 -13.02
CA LYS A 270 77.29 -26.56 -14.19
C LYS A 270 78.79 -26.71 -13.93
N LEU A 271 79.28 -26.26 -12.78
CA LEU A 271 80.68 -26.44 -12.36
C LEU A 271 81.04 -27.92 -12.24
N ALA A 272 80.17 -28.74 -11.64
CA ALA A 272 80.40 -30.19 -11.52
C ALA A 272 80.46 -30.88 -12.89
N THR A 273 79.63 -30.47 -13.85
CA THR A 273 79.66 -30.96 -15.23
C THR A 273 80.97 -30.58 -15.93
N GLU A 274 81.45 -29.35 -15.77
CA GLU A 274 82.76 -28.91 -16.30
C GLU A 274 83.91 -29.76 -15.71
N ILE A 275 83.93 -29.97 -14.39
CA ILE A 275 84.94 -30.81 -13.72
C ILE A 275 84.88 -32.27 -14.21
N MET A 276 83.69 -32.83 -14.43
CA MET A 276 83.56 -34.19 -14.96
C MET A 276 84.04 -34.30 -16.41
N ALA A 277 83.84 -33.27 -17.23
CA ALA A 277 84.37 -33.22 -18.58
C ALA A 277 85.92 -33.25 -18.57
N ASP A 278 86.55 -32.44 -17.69
CA ASP A 278 88.00 -32.45 -17.50
C ASP A 278 88.51 -33.81 -16.98
N ALA A 279 87.78 -34.42 -16.03
CA ALA A 279 88.11 -35.75 -15.51
C ALA A 279 88.04 -36.83 -16.60
N ASN A 280 87.08 -36.72 -17.52
CA ASN A 280 86.95 -37.65 -18.64
C ASN A 280 88.14 -37.52 -19.61
N ILE A 281 88.57 -36.29 -19.92
CA ILE A 281 89.77 -36.03 -20.74
C ILE A 281 91.02 -36.60 -20.07
N ALA A 282 91.16 -36.43 -18.76
CA ALA A 282 92.31 -36.96 -18.01
C ALA A 282 92.34 -38.50 -18.03
N MET A 283 91.20 -39.16 -17.83
CA MET A 283 91.11 -40.63 -17.86
C MET A 283 91.38 -41.21 -19.26
N ASP A 284 90.86 -40.58 -20.32
CA ASP A 284 91.18 -40.94 -21.71
C ASP A 284 92.69 -40.78 -21.99
N GLY A 285 93.32 -39.73 -21.45
CA GLY A 285 94.78 -39.56 -21.48
C GLY A 285 95.54 -40.70 -20.81
N ILE A 286 95.10 -41.15 -19.62
CA ILE A 286 95.71 -42.29 -18.90
C ILE A 286 95.51 -43.59 -19.67
N GLN A 287 94.34 -43.80 -20.28
CA GLN A 287 94.03 -44.98 -21.10
C GLN A 287 94.98 -45.07 -22.30
N LYS A 288 95.16 -43.96 -23.03
CA LYS A 288 96.11 -43.86 -24.16
C LYS A 288 97.56 -44.09 -23.71
N SER A 289 97.97 -43.49 -22.58
CA SER A 289 99.30 -43.70 -22.02
C SER A 289 99.54 -45.16 -21.64
N SER A 290 98.54 -45.84 -21.05
CA SER A 290 98.65 -47.26 -20.67
C SER A 290 98.78 -48.17 -21.89
N ALA A 291 98.03 -47.87 -22.96
CA ALA A 291 98.15 -48.59 -24.23
C ALA A 291 99.55 -48.43 -24.86
N ALA A 292 100.08 -47.20 -24.88
CA ALA A 292 101.43 -46.92 -25.38
C ALA A 292 102.51 -47.65 -24.55
N ILE A 293 102.39 -47.67 -23.22
CA ILE A 293 103.30 -48.44 -22.37
C ILE A 293 103.22 -49.94 -22.70
N SER A 294 102.02 -50.49 -22.87
CA SER A 294 101.84 -51.91 -23.24
C SER A 294 102.55 -52.27 -24.55
N GLU A 295 102.50 -51.39 -25.55
CA GLU A 295 103.22 -51.54 -26.81
C GLU A 295 104.74 -51.53 -26.61
N ILE A 296 105.26 -50.57 -25.83
CA ILE A 296 106.70 -50.50 -25.49
C ILE A 296 107.17 -51.79 -24.81
N ILE A 297 106.40 -52.31 -23.85
CA ILE A 297 106.73 -53.57 -23.16
C ILE A 297 106.73 -54.75 -24.14
N SER A 298 105.82 -54.76 -25.12
CA SER A 298 105.82 -55.80 -26.16
C SER A 298 107.06 -55.75 -27.05
N VAL A 299 107.56 -54.54 -27.37
CA VAL A 299 108.83 -54.37 -28.10
C VAL A 299 110.01 -54.84 -27.24
N ILE A 300 110.03 -54.51 -25.95
CA ILE A 300 111.07 -54.98 -25.01
C ILE A 300 111.10 -56.50 -24.94
N ASP A 301 109.94 -57.16 -24.77
CA ASP A 301 109.85 -58.63 -24.77
C ASP A 301 110.43 -59.22 -26.07
N GLY A 302 110.11 -58.62 -27.22
CA GLY A 302 110.71 -58.96 -28.51
C GLY A 302 112.24 -58.82 -28.55
N ILE A 303 112.81 -57.74 -27.99
CA ILE A 303 114.26 -57.54 -27.87
C ILE A 303 114.88 -58.60 -26.95
N THR A 304 114.23 -58.95 -25.84
CA THR A 304 114.72 -60.00 -24.93
C THR A 304 114.74 -61.37 -25.61
N PHE A 305 113.73 -61.69 -26.42
CA PHE A 305 113.68 -62.93 -27.19
C PHE A 305 114.81 -62.98 -28.24
N GLN A 306 115.02 -61.89 -28.99
CA GLN A 306 116.13 -61.81 -29.96
C GLN A 306 117.49 -61.95 -29.26
N THR A 307 117.67 -61.31 -28.11
CA THR A 307 118.90 -61.40 -27.30
C THR A 307 119.13 -62.82 -26.79
N ASN A 308 118.07 -63.51 -26.36
CA ASN A 308 118.12 -64.91 -25.93
C ASN A 308 118.55 -65.84 -27.08
N VAL A 309 118.00 -65.64 -28.29
CA VAL A 309 118.39 -66.41 -29.49
C VAL A 309 119.83 -66.11 -29.92
N LEU A 310 120.26 -64.85 -29.87
CA LEU A 310 121.65 -64.45 -30.16
C LEU A 310 122.64 -65.08 -29.16
N ALA A 311 122.31 -65.06 -27.87
CA ALA A 311 123.10 -65.66 -26.81
C ALA A 311 123.18 -67.18 -26.95
N LEU A 312 122.08 -67.84 -27.33
CA LEU A 312 122.07 -69.26 -27.66
C LEU A 312 123.02 -69.56 -28.84
N ASN A 313 122.91 -68.81 -29.93
CA ASN A 313 123.78 -68.97 -31.10
C ASN A 313 125.26 -68.78 -30.74
N ALA A 314 125.58 -67.76 -29.93
CA ALA A 314 126.92 -67.52 -29.43
C ALA A 314 127.43 -68.66 -28.52
N GLY A 315 126.57 -69.21 -27.66
CA GLY A 315 126.90 -70.35 -26.82
C GLY A 315 127.18 -71.62 -27.62
N VAL A 316 126.43 -71.86 -28.69
CA VAL A 316 126.65 -72.98 -29.63
C VAL A 316 128.00 -72.83 -30.35
N GLU A 317 128.32 -71.64 -30.87
CA GLU A 317 129.58 -71.39 -31.56
C GLU A 317 130.78 -71.43 -30.59
N ALA A 318 130.61 -70.97 -29.35
CA ALA A 318 131.61 -71.09 -28.30
C ALA A 318 131.89 -72.56 -27.93
N ALA A 319 130.86 -73.41 -27.87
CA ALA A 319 131.03 -74.86 -27.68
C ALA A 319 131.76 -75.52 -28.87
N ARG A 320 131.52 -75.02 -30.08
CA ARG A 320 132.18 -75.48 -31.32
C ARG A 320 133.67 -75.13 -31.36
N ALA A 321 134.06 -74.01 -30.76
CA ALA A 321 135.46 -73.57 -30.64
C ALA A 321 136.27 -74.31 -29.54
N GLY A 322 135.66 -75.23 -28.79
CA GLY A 322 136.35 -76.05 -27.79
C GLY A 322 136.96 -75.23 -26.65
N ASP A 323 138.21 -75.54 -26.26
CA ASP A 323 138.88 -74.89 -25.12
C ASP A 323 139.12 -73.38 -25.31
N ALA A 324 139.27 -72.92 -26.56
CA ALA A 324 139.42 -71.49 -26.87
C ALA A 324 138.13 -70.69 -26.66
N GLY A 325 136.97 -71.35 -26.70
CA GLY A 325 135.64 -70.72 -26.56
C GLY A 325 135.09 -70.69 -25.14
N ARG A 326 135.76 -71.29 -24.14
CA ARG A 326 135.26 -71.45 -22.76
C ARG A 326 134.83 -70.14 -22.11
N GLY A 327 135.61 -69.07 -22.27
CA GLY A 327 135.26 -67.74 -21.74
C GLY A 327 134.01 -67.13 -22.41
N PHE A 328 133.88 -67.30 -23.73
CA PHE A 328 132.72 -66.84 -24.48
C PHE A 328 131.45 -67.65 -24.14
N ALA A 329 131.57 -68.94 -23.86
CA ALA A 329 130.45 -69.77 -23.45
C ALA A 329 129.84 -69.31 -22.12
N VAL A 330 130.68 -68.90 -21.15
CA VAL A 330 130.20 -68.34 -19.86
C VAL A 330 129.47 -67.01 -20.08
N VAL A 331 130.04 -66.11 -20.89
CA VAL A 331 129.38 -64.84 -21.21
C VAL A 331 128.05 -65.07 -21.95
N ALA A 332 128.00 -65.99 -22.91
CA ALA A 332 126.79 -66.35 -23.63
C ALA A 332 125.69 -66.89 -22.68
N GLN A 333 126.05 -67.74 -21.72
CA GLN A 333 125.11 -68.25 -20.72
C GLN A 333 124.61 -67.16 -19.77
N GLU A 334 125.47 -66.22 -19.36
CA GLU A 334 125.08 -65.09 -18.50
C GLU A 334 124.13 -64.12 -19.25
N VAL A 335 124.45 -63.79 -20.51
CA VAL A 335 123.57 -62.96 -21.36
C VAL A 335 122.21 -63.64 -21.57
N ARG A 336 122.21 -64.98 -21.75
CA ARG A 336 120.98 -65.77 -21.87
C ARG A 336 120.14 -65.70 -20.59
N SER A 337 120.76 -65.94 -19.44
CA SER A 337 120.12 -65.84 -18.11
C SER A 337 119.53 -64.44 -17.89
N LEU A 338 120.27 -63.40 -18.27
CA LEU A 338 119.81 -62.01 -18.19
C LEU A 338 118.61 -61.76 -19.12
N ALA A 339 118.65 -62.27 -20.35
CA ALA A 339 117.54 -62.15 -21.31
C ALA A 339 116.27 -62.87 -20.80
N GLU A 340 116.39 -64.08 -20.25
CA GLU A 340 115.27 -64.82 -19.63
C GLU A 340 114.69 -64.07 -18.42
N LYS A 341 115.55 -63.48 -17.59
CA LYS A 341 115.14 -62.64 -16.46
C LYS A 341 114.42 -61.37 -16.92
N SER A 342 114.93 -60.70 -17.95
CA SER A 342 114.30 -59.52 -18.55
C SER A 342 112.95 -59.86 -19.18
N ALA A 343 112.81 -61.00 -19.88
CA ALA A 343 111.54 -61.45 -20.44
C ALA A 343 110.49 -61.72 -19.34
N LYS A 344 110.91 -62.35 -18.23
CA LYS A 344 110.04 -62.57 -17.08
C LYS A 344 109.57 -61.25 -16.45
N SER A 345 110.47 -60.28 -16.28
CA SER A 345 110.13 -58.94 -15.78
C SER A 345 109.23 -58.18 -16.74
N ALA A 346 109.48 -58.24 -18.05
CA ALA A 346 108.64 -57.61 -19.07
C ALA A 346 107.22 -58.18 -19.04
N ASN A 347 107.06 -59.50 -18.93
CA ASN A 347 105.75 -60.13 -18.82
C ASN A 347 104.99 -59.75 -17.54
N GLU A 348 105.69 -59.61 -16.40
CA GLU A 348 105.04 -59.14 -15.17
C GLU A 348 104.60 -57.68 -15.27
N ILE A 349 105.41 -56.80 -15.88
CA ILE A 349 105.01 -55.41 -16.15
C ILE A 349 103.81 -55.39 -17.10
N LYS A 350 103.83 -56.20 -18.17
CA LYS A 350 102.71 -56.32 -19.12
C LYS A 350 101.42 -56.71 -18.40
N ARG A 351 101.48 -57.68 -17.48
CA ARG A 351 100.34 -58.09 -16.65
C ARG A 351 99.82 -56.94 -15.79
N LEU A 352 100.69 -56.21 -15.09
CA LEU A 352 100.30 -55.07 -14.24
C LEU A 352 99.69 -53.92 -15.05
N ILE A 353 100.24 -53.62 -16.23
CA ILE A 353 99.70 -52.61 -17.14
C ILE A 353 98.34 -53.04 -17.69
N SER A 354 98.16 -54.32 -18.03
CA SER A 354 96.86 -54.84 -18.47
C SER A 354 95.78 -54.69 -17.39
N VAL A 355 96.11 -55.01 -16.14
CA VAL A 355 95.18 -54.80 -15.00
C VAL A 355 94.88 -53.32 -14.80
N SER A 356 95.90 -52.46 -14.91
CA SER A 356 95.72 -51.01 -14.79
C SER A 356 94.83 -50.45 -15.90
N ALA A 357 94.99 -50.93 -17.14
CA ALA A 357 94.16 -50.54 -18.28
C ALA A 357 92.69 -50.93 -18.07
N GLU A 358 92.40 -52.13 -17.55
CA GLU A 358 91.04 -52.55 -17.20
C GLU A 358 90.42 -51.67 -16.10
N GLN A 359 91.21 -51.29 -15.08
CA GLN A 359 90.75 -50.38 -14.03
C GLN A 359 90.46 -48.97 -14.57
N VAL A 360 91.29 -48.47 -15.49
CA VAL A 360 91.10 -47.17 -16.13
C VAL A 360 89.85 -47.20 -17.03
N ASP A 361 89.63 -48.24 -17.81
CA ASP A 361 88.45 -48.40 -18.67
C ASP A 361 87.13 -48.39 -17.85
N ARG A 362 87.14 -49.10 -16.73
CA ARG A 362 86.04 -49.03 -15.75
C ARG A 362 85.89 -47.62 -15.16
N GLY A 363 86.99 -46.93 -14.90
CA GLY A 363 87.01 -45.54 -14.44
C GLY A 363 86.37 -44.58 -15.44
N VAL A 364 86.77 -44.65 -16.71
CA VAL A 364 86.18 -43.88 -17.83
C VAL A 364 84.68 -44.11 -17.89
N THR A 365 84.24 -45.36 -17.86
CA THR A 365 82.81 -45.71 -17.89
C THR A 365 82.03 -45.08 -16.72
N LEU A 366 82.59 -45.09 -15.50
CA LEU A 366 81.96 -44.49 -14.33
C LEU A 366 81.89 -42.96 -14.42
N VAL A 367 82.96 -42.32 -14.89
CA VAL A 367 83.00 -40.86 -15.09
C VAL A 367 81.98 -40.44 -16.15
N GLN A 368 81.91 -41.15 -17.27
CA GLN A 368 80.95 -40.88 -18.35
C GLN A 368 79.50 -41.00 -17.87
N ARG A 369 79.16 -42.09 -17.16
CA ARG A 369 77.82 -42.25 -16.54
C ARG A 369 77.52 -41.15 -15.53
N THR A 370 78.49 -40.74 -14.73
CA THR A 370 78.32 -39.64 -13.77
C THR A 370 78.05 -38.32 -14.49
N SER A 371 78.73 -38.06 -15.60
CA SER A 371 78.51 -36.89 -16.44
C SER A 371 77.10 -36.88 -17.05
N GLU A 372 76.59 -38.02 -17.51
CA GLU A 372 75.21 -38.16 -18.00
C GLU A 372 74.19 -37.85 -16.90
N TYR A 373 74.35 -38.43 -15.70
CA TYR A 373 73.47 -38.16 -14.56
C TYR A 373 73.48 -36.68 -14.12
N LEU A 374 74.63 -36.00 -14.20
CA LEU A 374 74.69 -34.56 -13.93
C LEU A 374 73.95 -33.73 -14.99
N GLY A 375 73.92 -34.19 -16.25
CA GLY A 375 73.11 -33.60 -17.31
C GLY A 375 71.61 -33.68 -17.00
N ASP A 376 71.12 -34.89 -16.70
CA ASP A 376 69.72 -35.12 -16.30
C ASP A 376 69.34 -34.33 -15.04
N PHE A 377 70.27 -34.24 -14.08
CA PHE A 377 70.09 -33.46 -12.86
C PHE A 377 70.01 -31.96 -13.16
N SER A 378 70.84 -31.44 -14.06
CA SER A 378 70.78 -30.04 -14.50
C SER A 378 69.44 -29.71 -15.14
N GLU A 379 68.93 -30.58 -16.01
CA GLU A 379 67.61 -30.41 -16.63
C GLU A 379 66.49 -30.42 -15.58
N SER A 380 66.55 -31.36 -14.63
CA SER A 380 65.58 -31.46 -13.53
C SER A 380 65.57 -30.20 -12.65
N VAL A 381 66.74 -29.65 -12.31
CA VAL A 381 66.86 -28.41 -11.53
C VAL A 381 66.37 -27.21 -12.33
N SER A 382 66.63 -27.14 -13.64
CA SER A 382 66.10 -26.11 -14.51
C SER A 382 64.56 -26.12 -14.56
N ASN A 383 63.96 -27.31 -14.65
CA ASN A 383 62.50 -27.47 -14.61
C ASN A 383 61.90 -27.03 -13.27
N ILE A 384 62.59 -27.28 -12.15
CA ILE A 384 62.19 -26.77 -10.84
C ILE A 384 62.25 -25.24 -10.82
N ALA A 385 63.31 -24.63 -11.37
CA ALA A 385 63.45 -23.18 -11.42
C ALA A 385 62.30 -22.52 -12.19
N GLN A 386 61.92 -23.09 -13.34
CA GLN A 386 60.79 -22.60 -14.14
C GLN A 386 59.47 -22.69 -13.36
N ARG A 387 59.20 -23.80 -12.68
CA ARG A 387 57.97 -23.96 -11.88
C ARG A 387 57.88 -22.97 -10.72
N ILE A 388 59.02 -22.63 -10.11
CA ILE A 388 59.07 -21.60 -9.05
C ILE A 388 58.76 -20.21 -9.62
N ASP A 389 59.20 -19.91 -10.84
CA ASP A 389 58.91 -18.64 -11.52
C ASP A 389 57.41 -18.52 -11.87
N GLU A 390 56.82 -19.59 -12.39
CA GLU A 390 55.37 -19.71 -12.62
C GLU A 390 54.56 -19.54 -11.32
N LEU A 391 55.02 -20.17 -10.24
CA LEU A 391 54.40 -20.05 -8.92
C LEU A 391 54.52 -18.62 -8.37
N THR A 392 55.66 -17.96 -8.57
CA THR A 392 55.86 -16.55 -8.15
C THR A 392 54.89 -15.63 -8.87
N THR A 393 54.72 -15.81 -10.18
CA THR A 393 53.76 -15.06 -11.00
C THR A 393 52.33 -15.29 -10.52
N THR A 394 51.94 -16.55 -10.34
CA THR A 394 50.61 -16.92 -9.84
C THR A 394 50.34 -16.33 -8.46
N THR A 395 51.33 -16.34 -7.57
CA THR A 395 51.23 -15.78 -6.22
C THR A 395 51.00 -14.26 -6.26
N ARG A 396 51.67 -13.54 -7.18
CA ARG A 396 51.48 -12.10 -7.39
C ARG A 396 50.07 -11.77 -7.92
N ASP A 397 49.56 -12.59 -8.84
CA ASP A 397 48.21 -12.43 -9.36
C ASP A 397 47.15 -12.68 -8.28
N GLN A 398 47.35 -13.71 -7.45
CA GLN A 398 46.45 -13.98 -6.31
C GLN A 398 46.46 -12.84 -5.29
N ALA A 399 47.62 -12.24 -5.01
CA ALA A 399 47.71 -11.07 -4.12
C ALA A 399 46.90 -9.89 -4.66
N THR A 400 46.95 -9.65 -5.97
CA THR A 400 46.17 -8.60 -6.64
C THR A 400 44.67 -8.87 -6.54
N ARG A 401 44.24 -10.10 -6.84
CA ARG A 401 42.83 -10.52 -6.71
C ARG A 401 42.31 -10.42 -5.27
N LEU A 402 43.14 -10.71 -4.27
CA LEU A 402 42.75 -10.53 -2.87
C LEU A 402 42.61 -9.05 -2.48
N ALA A 403 43.37 -8.15 -3.09
CA ALA A 403 43.19 -6.72 -2.88
C ALA A 403 41.84 -6.23 -3.46
N GLU A 404 41.42 -6.76 -4.61
CA GLU A 404 40.09 -6.51 -5.18
C GLU A 404 38.98 -7.04 -4.25
N VAL A 405 39.10 -8.29 -3.78
CA VAL A 405 38.15 -8.87 -2.81
C VAL A 405 38.08 -8.05 -1.52
N THR A 406 39.22 -7.55 -1.02
CA THR A 406 39.26 -6.68 0.17
C THR A 406 38.50 -5.37 -0.09
N THR A 407 38.62 -4.81 -1.29
CA THR A 407 37.89 -3.60 -1.68
C THR A 407 36.38 -3.85 -1.72
N SER A 408 35.94 -4.96 -2.33
CA SER A 408 34.51 -5.33 -2.36
C SER A 408 33.95 -5.59 -0.95
N ILE A 409 34.74 -6.14 -0.03
CA ILE A 409 34.35 -6.30 1.37
C ILE A 409 34.10 -4.92 2.03
N ASN A 410 34.95 -3.93 1.77
CA ASN A 410 34.76 -2.58 2.30
C ASN A 410 33.50 -1.91 1.73
N GLU A 411 33.20 -2.12 0.45
CA GLU A 411 31.95 -1.64 -0.17
C GLU A 411 30.72 -2.31 0.45
N MET A 412 30.77 -3.63 0.68
CA MET A 412 29.72 -4.34 1.39
C MET A 412 29.53 -3.83 2.83
N ASP A 413 30.61 -3.42 3.50
CA ASP A 413 30.53 -2.86 4.85
C ASP A 413 29.81 -1.50 4.83
N GLN A 414 30.13 -0.66 3.86
CA GLN A 414 29.45 0.62 3.67
C GLN A 414 27.95 0.46 3.41
N VAL A 415 27.56 -0.46 2.52
CA VAL A 415 26.14 -0.78 2.28
C VAL A 415 25.49 -1.35 3.54
N THR A 416 26.19 -2.18 4.30
CA THR A 416 25.70 -2.73 5.58
C THR A 416 25.40 -1.62 6.58
N GLN A 417 26.29 -0.62 6.70
CA GLN A 417 26.08 0.55 7.56
C GLN A 417 24.94 1.43 7.05
N GLN A 418 24.81 1.63 5.74
CA GLN A 418 23.67 2.35 5.16
C GLN A 418 22.34 1.63 5.43
N ASN A 419 22.30 0.30 5.34
CA ASN A 419 21.13 -0.48 5.69
C ASN A 419 20.76 -0.30 7.18
N ALA A 420 21.75 -0.28 8.08
CA ALA A 420 21.50 -0.02 9.50
C ALA A 420 20.88 1.37 9.71
N ALA A 421 21.43 2.41 9.08
CA ALA A 421 20.88 3.76 9.13
C ALA A 421 19.46 3.83 8.55
N MET A 422 19.21 3.23 7.39
CA MET A 422 17.88 3.18 6.77
C MET A 422 16.86 2.45 7.66
N VAL A 423 17.28 1.40 8.36
CA VAL A 423 16.42 0.67 9.31
C VAL A 423 16.04 1.55 10.51
N GLU A 424 16.98 2.31 11.06
CA GLU A 424 16.71 3.28 12.12
C GLU A 424 15.71 4.35 11.66
N GLU A 425 15.93 4.92 10.46
CA GLU A 425 15.03 5.91 9.86
C GLU A 425 13.63 5.34 9.60
N ALA A 426 13.53 4.16 9.00
CA ALA A 426 12.25 3.50 8.71
C ALA A 426 11.48 3.15 9.99
N THR A 427 12.19 2.72 11.03
CA THR A 427 11.61 2.43 12.35
C THR A 427 11.08 3.71 13.00
N ALA A 428 11.86 4.80 12.98
CA ALA A 428 11.44 6.10 13.51
C ALA A 428 10.24 6.68 12.75
N ALA A 429 10.23 6.58 11.41
CA ALA A 429 9.12 7.00 10.57
C ALA A 429 7.84 6.20 10.86
N SER A 430 7.97 4.88 11.04
CA SER A 430 6.84 3.99 11.38
C SER A 430 6.25 4.33 12.75
N HIS A 431 7.09 4.62 13.75
CA HIS A 431 6.63 5.07 15.06
C HIS A 431 5.93 6.43 15.00
N SER A 432 6.47 7.38 14.24
CA SER A 432 5.86 8.69 14.03
C SER A 432 4.49 8.57 13.36
N LEU A 433 4.39 7.73 12.33
CA LEU A 433 3.13 7.49 11.62
C LEU A 433 2.09 6.85 12.54
N THR A 434 2.50 5.89 13.37
CA THR A 434 1.63 5.26 14.38
C THR A 434 1.15 6.27 15.42
N ALA A 435 2.00 7.22 15.83
CA ALA A 435 1.62 8.28 16.75
C ALA A 435 0.60 9.24 16.12
N GLU A 436 0.82 9.64 14.86
CA GLU A 436 -0.07 10.54 14.13
C GLU A 436 -1.45 9.91 13.88
N THR A 437 -1.50 8.63 13.47
CA THR A 437 -2.77 7.92 13.29
C THR A 437 -3.52 7.72 14.61
N ARG A 438 -2.80 7.56 15.74
CA ARG A 438 -3.43 7.52 17.07
C ARG A 438 -4.09 8.85 17.41
N THR A 439 -3.42 9.96 17.15
CA THR A 439 -3.97 11.32 17.34
C THR A 439 -5.18 11.56 16.44
N LEU A 440 -5.11 11.13 15.18
CA LEU A 440 -6.24 11.19 14.24
C LEU A 440 -7.42 10.34 14.72
N SER A 441 -7.18 9.11 15.15
CA SER A 441 -8.20 8.21 15.70
C SER A 441 -8.87 8.80 16.94
N GLN A 442 -8.11 9.41 17.87
CA GLN A 442 -8.67 10.11 19.03
C GLN A 442 -9.53 11.30 18.62
N THR A 443 -9.12 12.06 17.61
CA THR A 443 -9.87 13.22 17.11
C THR A 443 -11.17 12.79 16.43
N LEU A 444 -11.12 11.74 15.59
CA LEU A 444 -12.29 11.16 14.94
C LEU A 444 -13.25 10.51 15.96
N GLY A 445 -12.71 9.91 17.03
CA GLY A 445 -13.50 9.32 18.12
C GLY A 445 -14.36 10.31 18.90
N ARG A 446 -14.17 11.62 18.72
CA ARG A 446 -15.05 12.67 19.27
C ARG A 446 -16.36 12.79 18.49
N PHE A 447 -16.41 12.30 17.26
CA PHE A 447 -17.60 12.35 16.41
C PHE A 447 -18.37 11.04 16.49
N HIS A 448 -19.67 11.11 16.79
CA HIS A 448 -20.58 9.98 16.76
C HIS A 448 -21.07 9.81 15.32
N VAL A 449 -20.37 8.94 14.59
CA VAL A 449 -20.61 8.67 13.16
C VAL A 449 -21.17 7.28 12.92
N GLY A 450 -21.75 6.62 13.93
CA GLY A 450 -22.31 5.27 13.79
C GLY A 450 -21.31 4.28 13.20
N LEU A 451 -20.03 4.41 13.56
CA LEU A 451 -19.09 3.32 13.38
C LEU A 451 -19.66 2.19 14.23
N ALA A 452 -20.02 1.06 13.58
CA ALA A 452 -20.35 -0.16 14.30
C ALA A 452 -19.28 -0.32 15.38
N SER A 453 -19.70 -0.36 16.66
CA SER A 453 -18.78 -0.41 17.81
C SER A 453 -17.59 -1.26 17.43
N PRO A 454 -16.34 -0.78 17.58
CA PRO A 454 -15.18 -1.62 17.34
C PRO A 454 -15.45 -2.90 18.12
N PRO A 455 -15.37 -4.10 17.50
CA PRO A 455 -15.61 -5.34 18.20
C PRO A 455 -14.76 -5.25 19.46
N GLN A 456 -15.47 -5.22 20.59
CA GLN A 456 -14.93 -5.02 21.92
C GLN A 456 -13.62 -5.78 21.96
N ALA A 457 -12.50 -5.05 22.06
CA ALA A 457 -11.18 -5.63 21.97
C ALA A 457 -11.17 -6.89 22.83
N LEU A 458 -11.17 -8.04 22.17
CA LEU A 458 -10.96 -9.31 22.84
C LEU A 458 -9.66 -9.08 23.59
N ALA A 459 -9.76 -9.04 24.92
CA ALA A 459 -8.60 -8.92 25.80
C ALA A 459 -7.50 -9.78 25.21
N PRO A 460 -6.25 -9.27 25.08
CA PRO A 460 -5.19 -9.96 24.37
C PRO A 460 -5.16 -11.39 24.90
N ARG A 461 -5.60 -12.33 24.07
CA ARG A 461 -5.57 -13.73 24.42
C ARG A 461 -4.09 -14.00 24.63
N ALA A 462 -3.73 -14.23 25.89
CA ALA A 462 -2.37 -14.53 26.28
C ALA A 462 -1.80 -15.51 25.24
N PRO A 463 -0.62 -15.24 24.67
CA PRO A 463 -0.06 -16.10 23.65
C PRO A 463 -0.04 -17.51 24.24
N THR A 464 -0.83 -18.41 23.65
CA THR A 464 -0.71 -19.84 23.95
C THR A 464 0.76 -20.17 23.73
N PRO A 465 1.46 -20.72 24.75
CA PRO A 465 2.87 -21.04 24.59
C PRO A 465 3.01 -21.93 23.36
N LYS A 466 3.74 -21.45 22.36
CA LYS A 466 4.22 -22.30 21.26
C LYS A 466 4.90 -23.51 21.94
N PRO A 467 4.64 -24.74 21.49
CA PRO A 467 5.40 -25.88 21.99
C PRO A 467 6.89 -25.53 21.84
N PRO A 468 7.73 -25.84 22.84
CA PRO A 468 9.13 -25.47 22.79
C PRO A 468 9.72 -26.08 21.53
N VAL A 469 10.20 -25.21 20.63
CA VAL A 469 11.11 -25.63 19.57
C VAL A 469 12.30 -26.21 20.33
N SER A 470 12.45 -27.53 20.22
CA SER A 470 13.63 -28.23 20.70
C SER A 470 14.84 -27.48 20.18
N LYS A 471 15.64 -26.93 21.10
CA LYS A 471 16.98 -26.43 20.78
C LYS A 471 17.66 -27.53 19.96
N PRO A 472 18.27 -27.24 18.79
CA PRO A 472 19.19 -28.19 18.21
C PRO A 472 20.22 -28.51 19.29
N ALA A 473 20.38 -29.81 19.56
CA ALA A 473 21.36 -30.29 20.51
C ALA A 473 22.69 -29.64 20.16
N VAL A 474 23.21 -28.82 21.07
CA VAL A 474 24.62 -28.46 21.06
C VAL A 474 25.34 -29.80 21.15
N VAL A 475 25.93 -30.23 20.04
CA VAL A 475 26.98 -31.23 20.07
C VAL A 475 28.08 -30.60 20.90
N THR A 476 28.11 -30.92 22.19
CA THR A 476 29.25 -30.69 23.05
C THR A 476 30.40 -31.47 22.46
N VAL A 477 31.22 -30.78 21.67
CA VAL A 477 32.58 -31.20 21.39
C VAL A 477 33.27 -31.30 22.76
N PRO A 478 33.86 -32.46 23.12
CA PRO A 478 34.56 -32.57 24.39
C PRO A 478 35.70 -31.56 24.41
N SER A 479 35.79 -30.78 25.49
CA SER A 479 36.95 -29.92 25.75
C SER A 479 38.22 -30.76 25.79
N PRO A 480 39.32 -30.29 25.18
CA PRO A 480 40.60 -30.96 25.30
C PRO A 480 41.12 -30.84 26.74
N PRO A 481 41.80 -31.87 27.28
CA PRO A 481 42.37 -31.81 28.62
C PRO A 481 43.50 -30.78 28.69
N PRO A 482 43.78 -30.21 29.88
CA PRO A 482 44.78 -29.16 30.04
C PRO A 482 46.19 -29.69 29.80
N THR A 483 46.96 -28.90 29.05
CA THR A 483 48.37 -29.12 28.74
C THR A 483 49.24 -28.99 29.99
N THR A 484 49.78 -30.09 30.48
CA THR A 484 50.95 -30.10 31.38
C THR A 484 52.24 -30.09 30.57
N ALA A 485 53.18 -29.28 31.03
CA ALA A 485 54.45 -29.01 30.37
C ALA A 485 55.50 -30.12 30.55
N LYS A 486 56.18 -30.44 29.44
CA LYS A 486 57.59 -30.84 29.22
C LYS A 486 58.33 -31.73 30.26
N ARG A 487 58.81 -32.90 29.79
CA ARG A 487 60.26 -33.27 29.65
C ARG A 487 60.45 -34.59 28.86
N PRO A 488 61.65 -34.88 28.31
CA PRO A 488 61.82 -35.63 27.08
C PRO A 488 62.56 -36.99 27.20
N ILE A 489 62.62 -37.67 26.04
CA ILE A 489 63.53 -38.74 25.57
C ILE A 489 63.08 -40.19 25.80
N ALA A 490 62.81 -40.91 24.70
CA ALA A 490 63.53 -42.14 24.33
C ALA A 490 63.15 -42.60 22.91
N VAL A 491 64.18 -42.76 22.08
CA VAL A 491 64.16 -43.43 20.77
C VAL A 491 63.99 -44.93 20.99
N ALA A 492 63.03 -45.55 20.31
CA ALA A 492 63.00 -47.01 20.14
C ALA A 492 62.43 -47.37 18.77
N SER A 493 63.29 -47.97 17.97
CA SER A 493 63.06 -48.67 16.71
C SER A 493 62.12 -49.87 16.88
N SER A 494 61.16 -50.05 15.99
CA SER A 494 60.86 -51.35 15.35
C SER A 494 59.67 -51.22 14.38
N SER A 495 59.94 -51.53 13.11
CA SER A 495 58.95 -51.73 12.06
C SER A 495 58.40 -53.16 12.12
N PRO A 496 57.11 -53.38 11.79
CA PRO A 496 56.62 -54.63 11.20
C PRO A 496 56.12 -54.43 9.76
N PRO A 497 56.00 -55.51 8.97
CA PRO A 497 55.98 -55.46 7.51
C PRO A 497 54.60 -55.11 6.92
N LYS A 498 54.65 -54.56 5.70
CA LYS A 498 53.55 -54.05 4.88
C LYS A 498 52.82 -55.20 4.13
N PRO A 499 51.48 -55.28 4.14
CA PRO A 499 50.74 -56.18 3.25
C PRO A 499 50.57 -55.58 1.84
N PRO A 500 50.33 -56.41 0.79
CA PRO A 500 50.34 -55.96 -0.60
C PRO A 500 49.12 -55.11 -0.96
N ILE A 501 49.38 -53.98 -1.63
CA ILE A 501 48.37 -53.04 -2.14
C ILE A 501 47.77 -53.62 -3.42
N LYS A 502 46.45 -53.86 -3.43
CA LYS A 502 45.66 -54.08 -4.64
C LYS A 502 45.45 -52.74 -5.35
N THR A 503 45.81 -52.67 -6.62
CA THR A 503 45.53 -51.54 -7.54
C THR A 503 44.02 -51.30 -7.70
N PRO A 504 43.52 -50.07 -7.50
CA PRO A 504 42.18 -49.69 -7.96
C PRO A 504 42.20 -49.33 -9.46
N PRO A 505 41.07 -49.49 -10.18
CA PRO A 505 41.00 -49.22 -11.61
C PRO A 505 40.95 -47.71 -11.92
N LYS A 506 41.48 -47.38 -13.10
CA LYS A 506 41.57 -46.06 -13.74
C LYS A 506 40.18 -45.44 -13.95
N PRO A 507 39.92 -44.18 -13.59
CA PRO A 507 38.69 -43.49 -14.01
C PRO A 507 38.79 -43.14 -15.49
N ALA A 508 37.79 -43.55 -16.27
CA ALA A 508 37.57 -43.06 -17.62
C ALA A 508 36.96 -41.66 -17.54
N LEU A 509 37.66 -40.66 -18.08
CA LEU A 509 37.10 -39.35 -18.38
C LEU A 509 36.14 -39.51 -19.57
N GLN A 510 34.84 -39.45 -19.31
CA GLN A 510 33.84 -39.17 -20.33
C GLN A 510 33.89 -37.67 -20.63
N VAL A 511 34.29 -37.33 -21.86
CA VAL A 511 34.09 -36.01 -22.45
C VAL A 511 32.63 -35.96 -22.89
N THR A 512 31.79 -35.21 -22.18
CA THR A 512 30.50 -34.78 -22.70
C THR A 512 30.65 -33.35 -23.20
N SER A 513 30.70 -33.20 -24.52
CA SER A 513 30.40 -31.96 -25.22
C SER A 513 28.91 -31.64 -25.02
N SER A 514 28.60 -30.50 -24.43
CA SER A 514 27.29 -29.86 -24.57
C SER A 514 27.50 -28.39 -24.86
N ASP A 515 27.62 -28.12 -26.15
CA ASP A 515 27.47 -26.82 -26.78
C ASP A 515 25.96 -26.60 -26.99
N GLN A 516 25.36 -25.69 -26.20
CA GLN A 516 24.02 -25.11 -26.32
C GLN A 516 23.80 -24.29 -25.04
N GLY A 517 23.85 -22.95 -25.03
CA GLY A 517 23.19 -22.03 -25.94
C GLY A 517 21.92 -21.54 -25.24
N TRP A 518 22.00 -20.38 -24.56
CA TRP A 518 20.84 -19.55 -24.17
C TRP A 518 21.27 -18.08 -24.10
N GLU A 519 20.89 -17.37 -25.15
CA GLU A 519 20.66 -15.92 -25.18
C GLU A 519 19.37 -15.60 -24.38
N ASP A 520 19.27 -14.33 -23.96
CA ASP A 520 18.11 -13.63 -23.40
C ASP A 520 17.52 -14.09 -22.05
N PHE A 521 17.78 -13.28 -21.00
CA PHE A 521 16.75 -12.60 -20.20
C PHE A 521 17.33 -11.47 -19.32
#